data_AF-X1CC95-F1
#
_entry.id   AF-X1CC95-F1
#
_cell.length_a   1.000
_cell.length_b   1.000
_cell.length_c   1.000
_cell.angle_alpha   90.00
_cell.angle_beta   90.00
_cell.angle_gamma   90.00
#
_symmetry.space_group_name_H-M   'P 1'
#
loop_
_entity.id
_entity.type
_entity.pdbx_description
1 polymer ?
#
loop_
_entity_poly.entity_id
_entity_poly.type
_entity_poly.pdbx_seq_one_letter_code
_entity_poly.pdbx_strand_id
1 'polypeptide(L)'
;MPQEYFSYGDIKLGYGGYDLPPVMIGTMFYQSQTLVDRKNEEIFDEEKAVKRINTQKALAKQYKIPDLVEISAVTPGAMVKYLEFYFDKFKPPFVLGGTFGARVAGLEWLSENGVKPNEFIYNAVSNLKNKKEIELLQKNKITSAVVLILASRNMSSTQRYSYI
;
A
#
# COMPACT_ATOMS: atom_id res chain seq x y z
N MET A 1 15.97 23.40 7.38
CA MET A 1 14.59 23.24 7.88
C MET A 1 14.41 21.76 8.18
N PRO A 2 13.97 21.34 9.38
CA PRO A 2 13.52 19.96 9.55
C PRO A 2 12.42 19.69 8.50
N GLN A 3 12.46 18.53 7.86
CA GLN A 3 11.47 18.15 6.86
C GLN A 3 10.10 18.09 7.55
N GLU A 4 9.14 18.97 7.23
CA GLU A 4 7.83 19.02 7.89
C GLU A 4 6.86 17.91 7.44
N TYR A 5 7.07 17.35 6.24
CA TYR A 5 6.25 16.28 5.68
C TYR A 5 6.99 15.46 4.62
N PHE A 6 6.53 14.23 4.40
CA PHE A 6 6.87 13.41 3.23
C PHE A 6 5.88 13.68 2.10
N SER A 7 6.35 13.71 0.85
CA SER A 7 5.51 14.00 -0.32
C SER A 7 5.41 12.79 -1.23
N TYR A 8 4.19 12.47 -1.67
CA TYR A 8 3.89 11.43 -2.65
C TYR A 8 2.92 12.03 -3.66
N GLY A 9 3.43 12.46 -4.82
CA GLY A 9 2.67 13.31 -5.74
C GLY A 9 2.15 14.55 -5.00
N ASP A 10 0.84 14.77 -5.05
CA ASP A 10 0.17 15.90 -4.39
C ASP A 10 -0.18 15.64 -2.91
N ILE A 11 0.13 14.45 -2.38
CA ILE A 11 -0.20 14.05 -1.01
C ILE A 11 0.97 14.38 -0.08
N LYS A 12 0.66 15.06 1.02
CA LYS A 12 1.60 15.36 2.11
C LYS A 12 1.29 14.48 3.32
N LEU A 13 2.29 13.75 3.81
CA LEU A 13 2.23 12.98 5.05
C LEU A 13 3.09 13.63 6.11
N GLY A 14 2.45 14.25 7.10
CA GLY A 14 3.11 14.90 8.23
C GLY A 14 3.39 13.93 9.38
N TYR A 15 4.08 14.43 10.40
CA TYR A 15 4.34 13.73 11.66
C TYR A 15 4.12 14.70 12.83
N GLY A 16 3.42 14.24 13.88
CA GLY A 16 3.04 15.11 14.99
C GLY A 16 2.13 16.28 14.57
N GLY A 17 1.79 17.17 15.50
CA GLY A 17 1.11 18.46 15.25
C GLY A 17 -0.36 18.42 14.81
N TYR A 18 -0.78 17.39 14.06
CA TYR A 18 -2.10 17.27 13.43
C TYR A 18 -2.44 18.44 12.48
N ASP A 19 -1.41 19.05 11.87
CA ASP A 19 -1.54 20.22 10.98
C ASP A 19 -2.04 19.87 9.57
N LEU A 20 -2.09 18.58 9.23
CA LEU A 20 -2.55 18.06 7.94
C LEU A 20 -3.83 17.23 8.10
N PRO A 21 -4.73 17.20 7.10
CA PRO A 21 -5.90 16.35 7.14
C PRO A 21 -5.52 14.86 7.17
N PRO A 22 -6.39 13.99 7.72
CA PRO A 22 -6.16 12.55 7.65
C PRO A 22 -6.15 12.07 6.19
N VAL A 23 -5.28 11.10 5.90
CA VAL A 23 -5.26 10.42 4.60
C VAL A 23 -6.13 9.17 4.67
N MET A 24 -7.05 9.04 3.72
CA MET A 24 -7.85 7.84 3.54
C MET A 24 -7.09 6.82 2.70
N ILE A 25 -6.91 5.60 3.18
CA ILE A 25 -6.30 4.50 2.42
C ILE A 25 -7.37 3.42 2.24
N GLY A 26 -7.86 3.24 1.02
CA GLY A 26 -8.83 2.18 0.72
C GLY A 26 -8.17 0.99 0.03
N THR A 27 -8.36 -0.18 0.61
CA THR A 27 -7.78 -1.43 0.11
C THR A 27 -8.64 -2.07 -0.97
N MET A 28 -8.01 -2.38 -2.10
CA MET A 28 -8.56 -3.16 -3.20
C MET A 28 -7.96 -4.56 -3.21
N PHE A 29 -8.76 -5.53 -3.66
CA PHE A 29 -8.40 -6.93 -3.83
C PHE A 29 -7.95 -7.66 -2.56
N TYR A 30 -8.40 -7.19 -1.39
CA TYR A 30 -8.22 -7.91 -0.13
C TYR A 30 -8.87 -9.30 -0.19
N GLN A 31 -8.39 -10.21 0.66
CA GLN A 31 -8.85 -11.60 0.69
C GLN A 31 -10.38 -11.70 0.77
N SER A 32 -10.97 -12.50 -0.12
CA SER A 32 -12.42 -12.72 -0.21
C SER A 32 -13.24 -11.47 -0.59
N GLN A 33 -12.63 -10.44 -1.18
CA GLN A 33 -13.38 -9.33 -1.73
C GLN A 33 -14.35 -9.82 -2.81
N THR A 34 -15.61 -9.40 -2.73
CA THR A 34 -16.72 -9.91 -3.55
C THR A 34 -16.60 -9.70 -5.07
N LEU A 35 -15.65 -8.89 -5.52
CA LEU A 35 -15.41 -8.64 -6.95
C LEU A 35 -14.32 -9.56 -7.53
N VAL A 36 -13.63 -10.32 -6.69
CA VAL A 36 -12.60 -11.29 -7.08
C VAL A 36 -13.23 -12.69 -7.12
N ASP A 37 -12.90 -13.48 -8.14
CA ASP A 37 -13.37 -14.86 -8.24
C ASP A 37 -12.84 -15.71 -7.08
N ARG A 38 -13.70 -16.62 -6.57
CA ARG A 38 -13.37 -17.42 -5.39
C ARG A 38 -12.39 -18.55 -5.66
N LYS A 39 -12.28 -19.00 -6.92
CA LYS A 39 -11.42 -20.12 -7.32
C LYS A 39 -10.12 -19.64 -7.94
N ASN A 40 -10.11 -18.45 -8.52
CA ASN A 40 -8.94 -17.85 -9.13
C ASN A 40 -8.86 -16.34 -8.81
N GLU A 41 -7.92 -15.97 -7.94
CA GLU A 41 -7.73 -14.56 -7.56
C GLU A 41 -7.25 -13.67 -8.71
N GLU A 42 -6.75 -14.22 -9.81
CA GLU A 42 -6.37 -13.43 -10.98
C GLU A 42 -7.57 -12.94 -11.80
N ILE A 43 -8.77 -13.47 -11.54
CA ILE A 43 -10.00 -13.09 -12.23
C ILE A 43 -10.84 -12.19 -11.31
N PHE A 44 -11.16 -11.00 -11.79
CA PHE A 44 -11.98 -10.05 -11.05
C PHE A 44 -12.82 -9.17 -11.98
N ASP A 45 -13.83 -8.52 -11.42
CA ASP A 45 -14.71 -7.60 -12.13
C ASP A 45 -14.07 -6.20 -12.18
N GLU A 46 -13.44 -5.88 -13.31
CA GLU A 46 -12.77 -4.60 -13.56
C GLU A 46 -13.72 -3.40 -13.45
N GLU A 47 -14.95 -3.51 -13.97
CA GLU A 47 -15.93 -2.41 -13.92
C GLU A 47 -16.29 -2.08 -12.47
N LYS A 48 -16.53 -3.10 -11.64
CA LYS A 48 -16.76 -2.90 -10.20
C LYS A 48 -15.52 -2.34 -9.50
N ALA A 49 -14.32 -2.77 -9.87
CA ALA A 49 -13.08 -2.25 -9.31
C ALA A 49 -12.91 -0.76 -9.64
N VAL A 50 -13.08 -0.37 -10.90
CA VAL A 50 -13.05 1.03 -11.35
C VAL A 50 -14.11 1.85 -10.62
N LYS A 51 -15.34 1.35 -10.51
CA LYS A 51 -16.42 2.02 -9.81
C LYS A 51 -16.08 2.27 -8.34
N ARG A 52 -15.51 1.29 -7.63
CA ARG A 52 -15.11 1.44 -6.21
C ARG A 52 -14.02 2.49 -6.03
N ILE A 53 -12.95 2.43 -6.84
CA ILE A 53 -11.85 3.40 -6.76
C ILE A 53 -12.34 4.82 -7.10
N ASN A 54 -13.14 4.99 -8.15
CA ASN A 54 -13.70 6.30 -8.50
C ASN A 54 -14.65 6.83 -7.44
N THR A 55 -15.41 5.96 -6.78
CA THR A 55 -16.27 6.35 -5.65
C THR A 55 -15.43 6.88 -4.49
N GLN A 56 -14.35 6.19 -4.13
CA GLN A 56 -13.40 6.67 -3.12
C GLN A 56 -12.85 8.05 -3.49
N LYS A 57 -12.36 8.22 -4.74
CA LYS A 57 -11.81 9.50 -5.21
C LYS A 57 -12.84 10.63 -5.19
N ALA A 58 -14.09 10.34 -5.57
CA ALA A 58 -15.19 11.30 -5.49
C ALA A 58 -15.48 11.72 -4.04
N LEU A 59 -15.51 10.76 -3.10
CA LEU A 59 -15.70 11.03 -1.68
C LEU A 59 -14.54 11.84 -1.09
N ALA A 60 -13.29 11.48 -1.40
CA ALA A 60 -12.12 12.24 -0.97
C ALA A 60 -12.16 13.70 -1.45
N LYS A 61 -12.53 13.90 -2.72
CA LYS A 61 -12.75 15.24 -3.28
C LYS A 61 -13.87 15.99 -2.56
N GLN A 62 -14.99 15.33 -2.29
CA GLN A 62 -16.15 15.92 -1.60
C GLN A 62 -15.79 16.37 -0.18
N TYR A 63 -15.07 15.53 0.58
CA TYR A 63 -14.69 15.80 1.96
C TYR A 63 -13.35 16.53 2.12
N LYS A 64 -12.67 16.84 0.99
CA LYS A 64 -11.38 17.52 0.95
C LYS A 64 -10.30 16.79 1.77
N ILE A 65 -10.29 15.46 1.71
CA ILE A 65 -9.27 14.61 2.32
C ILE A 65 -8.41 13.95 1.22
N PRO A 66 -7.09 13.83 1.41
CA PRO A 66 -6.26 13.05 0.49
C PRO A 66 -6.64 11.57 0.53
N ASP A 67 -6.48 10.87 -0.60
CA ASP A 67 -6.70 9.43 -0.70
C ASP A 67 -5.52 8.68 -1.32
N LEU A 68 -5.34 7.44 -0.89
CA LEU A 68 -4.50 6.45 -1.53
C LEU A 68 -5.31 5.17 -1.75
N VAL A 69 -4.98 4.45 -2.81
CA VAL A 69 -5.48 3.10 -3.02
C VAL A 69 -4.40 2.12 -2.62
N GLU A 70 -4.74 1.18 -1.75
CA GLU A 70 -3.88 0.03 -1.48
C GLU A 70 -4.24 -1.12 -2.42
N ILE A 71 -3.25 -1.63 -3.15
CA ILE A 71 -3.37 -2.85 -3.93
C ILE A 71 -2.82 -4.00 -3.09
N SER A 72 -3.68 -4.92 -2.68
CA SER A 72 -3.33 -6.07 -1.86
C SER A 72 -3.59 -7.36 -2.62
N ALA A 73 -2.77 -8.39 -2.41
CA ALA A 73 -3.03 -9.73 -2.95
C ALA A 73 -2.57 -10.82 -1.98
N VAL A 74 -3.17 -12.02 -2.11
CA VAL A 74 -2.72 -13.20 -1.36
C VAL A 74 -1.60 -13.92 -2.11
N THR A 75 -1.68 -13.96 -3.44
CA THR A 75 -0.72 -14.67 -4.31
C THR A 75 0.14 -13.73 -5.17
N PRO A 76 1.35 -14.16 -5.58
CA PRO A 76 2.19 -13.42 -6.53
C PRO A 76 1.52 -13.11 -7.87
N GLY A 77 0.87 -14.09 -8.50
CA GLY A 77 0.23 -13.92 -9.81
C GLY A 77 -0.90 -12.89 -9.76
N ALA A 78 -1.75 -12.95 -8.72
CA ALA A 78 -2.81 -11.97 -8.52
C ALA A 78 -2.26 -10.55 -8.33
N MET A 79 -1.15 -10.37 -7.58
CA MET A 79 -0.54 -9.04 -7.45
C MET A 79 -0.18 -8.43 -8.81
N VAL A 80 0.47 -9.20 -9.67
CA VAL A 80 0.85 -8.73 -11.02
C VAL A 80 -0.39 -8.31 -11.80
N LYS A 81 -1.44 -9.13 -11.82
CA LYS A 81 -2.71 -8.82 -12.51
C LYS A 81 -3.38 -7.56 -11.98
N TYR A 82 -3.39 -7.37 -10.67
CA TYR A 82 -3.98 -6.19 -10.05
C TYR A 82 -3.18 -4.92 -10.34
N LEU A 83 -1.85 -5.01 -10.41
CA LEU A 83 -0.99 -3.89 -10.79
C LEU A 83 -1.14 -3.54 -12.28
N GLU A 84 -1.18 -4.54 -13.18
CA GLU A 84 -1.47 -4.34 -14.61
C GLU A 84 -2.78 -3.55 -14.80
N PHE A 85 -3.85 -3.98 -14.14
CA PHE A 85 -5.14 -3.27 -14.15
C PHE A 85 -5.04 -1.88 -13.53
N TYR A 86 -4.39 -1.74 -12.37
CA TYR A 86 -4.31 -0.45 -11.69
C TYR A 86 -3.58 0.58 -12.54
N PHE A 87 -2.46 0.21 -13.17
CA PHE A 87 -1.68 1.14 -13.99
C PHE A 87 -2.28 1.41 -15.38
N ASP A 88 -3.17 0.55 -15.88
CA ASP A 88 -3.97 0.83 -17.09
C ASP A 88 -5.03 1.93 -16.83
N LYS A 89 -5.64 1.93 -15.64
CA LYS A 89 -6.77 2.82 -15.30
C LYS A 89 -6.42 4.02 -14.41
N PHE A 90 -5.37 3.90 -13.62
CA PHE A 90 -5.00 4.83 -12.56
C PHE A 90 -3.49 5.11 -12.58
N LYS A 91 -3.06 6.02 -11.72
CA LYS A 91 -1.67 6.46 -11.62
C LYS A 91 -1.22 6.47 -10.16
N PRO A 92 0.09 6.42 -9.91
CA PRO A 92 0.64 6.74 -8.61
C PRO A 92 0.20 8.11 -8.09
N PRO A 93 0.26 8.37 -6.77
CA PRO A 93 0.77 7.46 -5.73
C PRO A 93 -0.22 6.37 -5.31
N PHE A 94 0.30 5.25 -4.80
CA PHE A 94 -0.51 4.14 -4.26
C PHE A 94 0.21 3.41 -3.11
N VAL A 95 -0.44 2.42 -2.51
CA VAL A 95 0.14 1.56 -1.46
C VAL A 95 0.25 0.12 -1.98
N LEU A 96 1.43 -0.48 -1.86
CA LEU A 96 1.67 -1.88 -2.22
C LEU A 96 1.51 -2.76 -0.98
N GLY A 97 0.41 -3.52 -0.91
CA GLY A 97 0.00 -4.35 0.22
C GLY A 97 0.09 -5.86 -0.04
N GLY A 98 -0.49 -6.65 0.86
CA GLY A 98 -0.66 -8.10 0.70
C GLY A 98 0.38 -8.98 1.38
N THR A 99 0.43 -10.25 1.00
CA THR A 99 1.39 -11.22 1.57
C THR A 99 2.82 -10.87 1.18
N PHE A 100 3.81 -11.41 1.89
CA PHE A 100 5.22 -11.20 1.53
C PHE A 100 5.54 -11.64 0.10
N GLY A 101 5.05 -12.82 -0.32
CA GLY A 101 5.25 -13.32 -1.69
C GLY A 101 4.60 -12.43 -2.74
N ALA A 102 3.38 -11.96 -2.50
CA ALA A 102 2.70 -11.00 -3.37
C ALA A 102 3.50 -9.72 -3.54
N ARG A 103 4.00 -9.15 -2.45
CA ARG A 103 4.78 -7.90 -2.48
C ARG A 103 6.13 -8.04 -3.16
N VAL A 104 6.81 -9.19 -3.04
CA VAL A 104 8.03 -9.48 -3.80
C VAL A 104 7.76 -9.39 -5.30
N ALA A 105 6.75 -10.11 -5.79
CA ALA A 105 6.38 -10.08 -7.21
C ALA A 105 5.90 -8.69 -7.66
N GLY A 106 5.17 -7.98 -6.81
CA GLY A 106 4.77 -6.60 -7.08
C GLY A 106 5.98 -5.67 -7.24
N LEU A 107 6.98 -5.77 -6.36
CA LEU A 107 8.21 -4.98 -6.48
C LEU A 107 9.00 -5.29 -7.75
N GLU A 108 9.09 -6.56 -8.14
CA GLU A 108 9.72 -6.98 -9.40
C GLU A 108 9.00 -6.35 -10.60
N TRP A 109 7.68 -6.50 -10.67
CA TRP A 109 6.87 -5.92 -11.75
C TRP A 109 6.97 -4.38 -11.80
N LEU A 110 6.92 -3.70 -10.65
CA LEU A 110 7.05 -2.24 -10.57
C LEU A 110 8.42 -1.77 -11.09
N SER A 111 9.49 -2.48 -10.73
CA SER A 111 10.83 -2.19 -11.21
C SER A 111 10.95 -2.37 -12.72
N GLU A 112 10.38 -3.45 -13.28
CA GLU A 112 10.38 -3.73 -14.72
C GLU A 112 9.58 -2.69 -15.52
N ASN A 113 8.53 -2.13 -14.92
CA ASN A 113 7.66 -1.12 -15.52
C ASN A 113 8.10 0.33 -15.20
N GLY A 114 9.26 0.52 -14.58
CA GLY A 114 9.87 1.83 -14.37
C GLY A 114 9.20 2.69 -13.29
N VAL A 115 8.39 2.09 -12.40
CA VAL A 115 7.76 2.80 -11.28
C VAL A 115 8.79 3.08 -10.20
N LYS A 116 8.90 4.33 -9.77
CA LYS A 116 9.95 4.76 -8.86
C LYS A 116 9.59 4.46 -7.40
N PRO A 117 10.58 4.16 -6.53
CA PRO A 117 10.34 3.90 -5.11
C PRO A 117 9.71 5.03 -4.28
N ASN A 118 9.57 6.24 -4.83
CA ASN A 118 8.87 7.38 -4.21
C ASN A 118 7.44 7.58 -4.75
N GLU A 119 6.99 6.71 -5.65
CA GLU A 119 5.64 6.71 -6.21
C GLU A 119 4.70 5.76 -5.45
N PHE A 120 5.20 5.02 -4.46
CA PHE A 120 4.37 4.14 -3.66
C PHE A 120 4.89 3.98 -2.23
N ILE A 121 4.01 3.49 -1.36
CA ILE A 121 4.32 3.14 0.02
C ILE A 121 4.23 1.62 0.16
N TYR A 122 5.27 0.98 0.69
CA TYR A 122 5.26 -0.46 0.95
C TYR A 122 4.49 -0.78 2.25
N ASN A 123 3.48 -1.64 2.19
CA ASN A 123 2.65 -2.02 3.35
C ASN A 123 2.66 -3.55 3.56
N ALA A 124 2.97 -4.11 4.73
CA ALA A 124 3.63 -3.52 5.90
C ALA A 124 4.88 -4.33 6.29
N VAL A 125 5.84 -3.68 6.94
CA VAL A 125 6.91 -4.36 7.67
C VAL A 125 6.40 -4.66 9.08
N SER A 126 6.13 -5.93 9.39
CA SER A 126 5.55 -6.33 10.67
C SER A 126 6.55 -6.90 11.67
N ASN A 127 7.69 -7.39 11.18
CA ASN A 127 8.78 -7.91 12.01
C ASN A 127 10.11 -7.33 11.52
N LEU A 128 10.58 -6.26 12.17
CA LEU A 128 11.84 -5.59 11.84
C LEU A 128 13.08 -6.49 12.00
N LYS A 129 12.97 -7.61 12.73
CA LYS A 129 14.04 -8.61 12.86
C LYS A 129 14.08 -9.58 11.67
N ASN A 130 13.10 -9.54 10.77
CA ASN A 130 13.08 -10.36 9.56
C ASN A 130 14.03 -9.78 8.52
N LYS A 131 15.26 -10.32 8.46
CA LYS A 131 16.30 -9.91 7.51
C LYS A 131 15.85 -9.92 6.06
N LYS A 132 15.03 -10.90 5.65
CA LYS A 132 14.56 -11.03 4.26
C LYS A 132 13.74 -9.82 3.81
N GLU A 133 12.90 -9.29 4.70
CA GLU A 133 12.07 -8.12 4.37
C GLU A 133 12.92 -6.86 4.30
N ILE A 134 13.87 -6.68 5.21
CA ILE A 134 14.79 -5.53 5.19
C ILE A 134 15.69 -5.56 3.94
N GLU A 135 16.25 -6.72 3.60
CA GLU A 135 17.07 -6.90 2.38
C GLU A 135 16.26 -6.61 1.11
N LEU A 136 14.98 -7.01 1.07
CA LEU A 136 14.08 -6.71 -0.04
C LEU A 136 13.88 -5.19 -0.22
N LEU A 137 13.64 -4.47 0.88
CA LEU A 137 13.48 -3.02 0.84
C LEU A 137 14.77 -2.32 0.37
N GLN A 138 15.93 -2.76 0.86
CA GLN A 138 17.23 -2.22 0.45
C GLN A 138 17.52 -2.48 -1.02
N LYS A 139 17.31 -3.72 -1.50
CA LYS A 139 17.50 -4.11 -2.91
C LYS A 139 16.68 -3.23 -3.84
N ASN A 140 15.42 -2.95 -3.48
CA ASN A 140 14.49 -2.16 -4.29
C ASN A 140 14.55 -0.65 -3.98
N LYS A 141 15.48 -0.21 -3.13
CA LYS A 141 15.66 1.20 -2.73
C LYS A 141 14.35 1.84 -2.23
N ILE A 142 13.56 1.08 -1.49
CA ILE A 142 12.26 1.53 -0.98
C ILE A 142 12.49 2.72 -0.04
N THR A 143 11.81 3.82 -0.33
CA THR A 143 11.96 5.06 0.42
C THR A 143 11.00 5.14 1.61
N SER A 144 9.93 4.35 1.56
CA SER A 144 8.73 4.57 2.37
C SER A 144 8.02 3.25 2.67
N ALA A 145 7.78 2.96 3.95
CA ALA A 145 7.08 1.76 4.37
C ALA A 145 6.19 2.00 5.59
N VAL A 146 5.07 1.29 5.66
CA VAL A 146 4.26 1.17 6.87
C VAL A 146 4.95 0.17 7.81
N VAL A 147 5.25 0.61 9.03
CA VAL A 147 5.78 -0.25 10.10
C VAL A 147 4.61 -0.70 10.98
N LEU A 148 4.24 -1.97 10.89
CA LEU A 148 3.13 -2.54 11.63
C LEU A 148 3.62 -3.19 12.93
N ILE A 149 3.59 -2.43 14.03
CA ILE A 149 3.95 -2.90 15.37
C ILE A 149 2.81 -3.66 16.07
N LEU A 150 2.27 -4.68 15.40
CA LEU A 150 1.20 -5.52 15.92
C LEU A 150 1.76 -6.89 16.31
N ALA A 151 1.95 -7.13 17.61
CA ALA A 151 2.39 -8.41 18.14
C ALA A 151 1.45 -8.87 19.26
N SER A 152 1.02 -10.13 19.20
CA SER A 152 0.07 -10.73 20.17
C SER A 152 0.56 -10.69 21.63
N ARG A 153 1.87 -10.57 21.85
CA ARG A 153 2.50 -10.50 23.18
C ARG A 153 2.72 -9.07 23.68
N ASN A 154 2.62 -8.06 22.81
CA ASN A 154 2.93 -6.66 23.11
C ASN A 154 1.68 -5.80 22.85
N MET A 155 0.79 -5.75 23.83
CA MET A 155 -0.53 -5.14 23.68
C MET A 155 -0.58 -3.68 24.15
N SER A 156 0.36 -3.23 24.99
CA SER A 156 0.47 -1.82 25.37
C SER A 156 1.27 -1.00 24.35
N SER A 157 1.02 0.31 24.30
CA SER A 157 1.78 1.25 23.47
C SER A 157 3.28 1.19 23.77
N THR A 158 3.67 1.12 25.04
CA THR A 158 5.07 1.01 25.48
C THR A 158 5.74 -0.27 24.96
N GLN A 159 5.07 -1.42 25.07
CA GLN A 159 5.61 -2.70 24.60
C GLN A 159 5.80 -2.73 23.08
N ARG A 160 4.87 -2.10 22.34
CA ARG A 160 4.97 -1.99 20.88
C ARG A 160 6.10 -1.05 20.48
N TYR A 161 6.27 0.07 21.18
CA TYR A 161 7.36 1.02 20.92
C TYR A 161 8.73 0.39 21.16
N SER A 162 8.91 -0.39 22.22
CA SER A 162 10.19 -1.08 22.52
C SER A 162 10.60 -2.16 21.52
N TYR A 163 9.73 -2.50 20.57
CA TYR A 163 10.00 -3.52 19.55
C TYR A 163 10.67 -2.94 18.30
N ILE A 164 10.61 -1.62 18.11
CA ILE A 164 11.31 -0.85 17.08
C ILE A 164 12.75 -0.61 17.56
#